data_AF-R0KQJ3-F1
#
_entry.id   AF-R0KQJ3-F1
#
_cell.length_a   1.000
_cell.length_b   1.000
_cell.length_c   1.000
_cell.angle_alpha   90.00
_cell.angle_beta   90.00
_cell.angle_gamma   90.00
#
_symmetry.space_group_name_H-M   'P 1'
#
loop_
_entity.id
_entity.type
_entity.pdbx_description
1 polymer ?
#
loop_
_entity_poly.entity_id
_entity_poly.type
_entity_poly.pdbx_seq_one_letter_code
_entity_poly.pdbx_strand_id
1 'polypeptide(L)' 'MVSILSASAEVFLESQKLPFIRPERAMETWQEHRRILRALARRSSTAAQKTMQEHIRNAALRTGIAFVTPATP' A
#
# COMPACT_ATOMS: atom_id res chain seq x y z
N MET A 1 -17.50 -9.45 -1.61
CA MET A 1 -16.14 -8.93 -1.87
C MET A 1 -16.00 -8.31 -3.26
N VAL A 2 -16.41 -8.98 -4.34
CA VAL A 2 -16.31 -8.44 -5.72
C VAL A 2 -17.01 -7.08 -5.87
N SER A 3 -18.19 -6.89 -5.27
CA SER A 3 -18.96 -5.65 -5.36
C SER A 3 -18.27 -4.41 -4.79
N ILE A 4 -17.37 -4.55 -3.80
CA ILE A 4 -16.59 -3.42 -3.26
C ILE A 4 -15.49 -3.03 -4.25
N LEU A 5 -14.90 -4.02 -4.95
CA LEU A 5 -13.88 -3.78 -5.95
C LEU A 5 -14.45 -3.19 -7.26
N SER A 6 -15.65 -3.63 -7.67
CA SER A 6 -16.28 -3.12 -8.91
C SER A 6 -16.96 -1.75 -8.75
N ALA A 7 -17.53 -1.43 -7.58
CA ALA A 7 -18.07 -0.09 -7.31
C ALA A 7 -16.98 0.98 -7.09
N SER A 8 -15.72 0.55 -6.86
CA SER A 8 -14.60 1.43 -6.54
C SER A 8 -13.53 1.47 -7.64
N ALA A 9 -13.83 0.98 -8.85
CA ALA A 9 -12.82 0.86 -9.91
C ALA A 9 -12.20 2.21 -10.28
N GLU A 10 -13.00 3.27 -10.37
CA GLU A 10 -12.52 4.62 -10.63
C GLU A 10 -11.68 5.15 -9.47
N VAL A 11 -12.18 5.03 -8.22
CA VAL A 11 -11.44 5.40 -7.00
C VAL A 11 -10.10 4.67 -6.91
N PHE A 12 -10.08 3.39 -7.28
CA PHE A 12 -8.87 2.58 -7.33
C PHE A 12 -7.90 3.13 -8.38
N LEU A 13 -8.35 3.37 -9.61
CA LEU A 13 -7.51 3.92 -10.68
C LEU A 13 -6.95 5.30 -10.31
N GLU A 14 -7.74 6.17 -9.69
CA GLU A 14 -7.27 7.46 -9.19
C GLU A 14 -6.22 7.29 -8.07
N SER A 15 -6.42 6.33 -7.15
CA SER A 15 -5.44 6.06 -6.10
C SER A 15 -4.07 5.59 -6.63
N GLN A 16 -4.05 4.92 -7.79
CA GLN A 16 -2.81 4.47 -8.43
C GLN A 16 -1.96 5.63 -8.98
N LYS A 17 -2.54 6.82 -9.19
CA LYS A 17 -1.81 8.01 -9.68
C LYS A 17 -1.08 8.75 -8.57
N LEU A 18 -1.54 8.63 -7.32
CA LEU A 18 -1.01 9.35 -6.15
C LEU A 18 0.52 9.28 -5.98
N PRO A 19 1.19 8.14 -6.24
CA PRO A 19 2.64 8.04 -6.12
C PRO A 19 3.41 8.95 -7.09
N PHE A 20 2.78 9.35 -8.20
CA PHE A 20 3.41 10.11 -9.27
C PHE A 20 3.14 11.61 -9.19
N ILE A 21 2.31 12.06 -8.24
CA ILE A 21 2.05 13.49 -8.00
C ILE A 21 3.33 14.19 -7.49
N ARG A 22 4.21 13.44 -6.82
CA ARG A 22 5.51 13.90 -6.30
C ARG A 22 6.63 13.08 -6.94
N PRO A 23 7.31 13.58 -7.99
CA PRO A 23 8.31 12.82 -8.75
C PRO A 23 9.41 12.18 -7.89
N GLU A 24 9.84 12.88 -6.84
CA GLU A 24 10.85 12.42 -5.88
C GLU A 24 10.42 11.17 -5.08
N ARG A 25 9.10 10.89 -5.03
CA ARG A 25 8.51 9.75 -4.32
C ARG A 25 7.97 8.65 -5.24
N ALA A 26 8.16 8.80 -6.56
CA ALA A 26 7.60 7.89 -7.57
C ALA A 26 8.12 6.45 -7.40
N MET A 27 9.38 6.30 -6.96
CA MET A 27 10.01 4.98 -6.82
C MET A 27 9.59 4.23 -5.55
N GLU A 28 9.02 4.92 -4.55
CA GLU A 28 8.69 4.33 -3.25
C GLU A 28 7.68 3.18 -3.39
N THR A 29 6.61 3.34 -4.20
CA THR A 29 5.61 2.27 -4.39
C THR A 29 6.17 1.07 -5.14
N TRP A 30 7.07 1.29 -6.10
CA TRP A 30 7.77 0.21 -6.76
C TRP A 30 8.63 -0.59 -5.77
N GLN A 31 9.36 0.09 -4.88
CA GLN A 31 10.17 -0.55 -3.86
C GLN A 31 9.31 -1.33 -2.84
N GLU A 32 8.16 -0.79 -2.44
CA GLU A 32 7.17 -1.44 -1.58
C GLU A 32 6.59 -2.71 -2.25
N HIS A 33 6.07 -2.61 -3.47
CA HIS A 33 5.55 -3.75 -4.21
C HIS A 33 6.62 -4.83 -4.43
N ARG A 34 7.85 -4.43 -4.73
CA ARG A 34 8.96 -5.38 -4.87
C ARG A 34 9.24 -6.15 -3.57
N ARG A 35 9.10 -5.50 -2.41
CA ARG A 35 9.23 -6.17 -1.10
C ARG A 35 8.08 -7.16 -0.86
N ILE A 36 6.84 -6.77 -1.17
CA ILE A 36 5.67 -7.66 -1.07
C ILE A 36 5.84 -8.89 -1.96
N LEU A 37 6.17 -8.70 -3.25
CA LEU A 37 6.37 -9.79 -4.20
C LEU A 37 7.50 -10.73 -3.76
N ARG A 38 8.60 -10.20 -3.22
CA ARG A 38 9.69 -11.02 -2.66
C ARG A 38 9.23 -11.85 -1.47
N ALA A 39 8.41 -11.30 -0.58
CA ALA A 39 7.89 -12.04 0.57
C ALA A 39 6.91 -13.15 0.15
N LEU A 40 6.03 -12.84 -0.82
CA LEU A 40 5.11 -13.81 -1.42
C LEU A 40 5.83 -14.94 -2.15
N ALA A 41 6.85 -14.61 -2.95
CA ALA A 41 7.66 -15.60 -3.67
C ALA A 41 8.36 -16.58 -2.72
N ARG A 42 8.74 -16.13 -1.51
CA ARG A 42 9.31 -16.96 -0.45
C ARG A 42 8.26 -17.69 0.39
N ARG A 43 6.97 -17.54 0.08
CA ARG A 43 5.83 -18.08 0.84
C ARG A 43 5.86 -17.72 2.33
N SER A 44 6.45 -16.59 2.69
CA SER A 44 6.49 -16.11 4.07
C SER A 44 5.26 -15.25 4.34
N SER A 45 4.22 -15.86 4.92
CA SER A 45 2.97 -15.16 5.26
C SER A 45 3.20 -13.97 6.18
N THR A 46 3.99 -14.14 7.23
CA THR A 46 4.32 -13.07 8.18
C THR A 46 5.03 -11.90 7.51
N ALA A 47 6.03 -12.16 6.65
CA ALA A 47 6.74 -11.09 5.95
C ALA A 47 5.85 -10.40 4.90
N ALA A 48 4.99 -11.16 4.21
CA ALA A 48 4.04 -10.62 3.25
C ALA A 48 3.02 -9.71 3.95
N GLN A 49 2.50 -10.15 5.11
CA GLN A 49 1.57 -9.35 5.91
C GLN A 49 2.22 -8.06 6.40
N LYS A 50 3.43 -8.13 6.97
CA LYS A 50 4.15 -6.94 7.45
C LYS A 50 4.40 -5.94 6.33
N THR A 51 4.92 -6.40 5.19
CA THR A 51 5.21 -5.52 4.04
C THR A 51 3.94 -4.92 3.43
N MET A 52 2.82 -5.64 3.44
CA MET A 52 1.52 -5.10 3.04
C MET A 52 1.01 -4.03 4.00
N GLN A 53 1.13 -4.23 5.31
CA GLN A 53 0.75 -3.23 6.31
C GLN A 53 1.56 -1.93 6.16
N GLU A 54 2.87 -2.05 5.91
CA GLU A 54 3.73 -0.91 5.61
C GLU A 54 3.28 -0.17 4.34
N HIS A 55 2.98 -0.90 3.26
CA HIS A 55 2.49 -0.32 2.02
C HIS A 55 1.16 0.45 2.21
N ILE A 56 0.18 -0.14 2.90
CA ILE A 56 -1.12 0.49 3.17
C ILE A 56 -0.92 1.76 4.01
N ARG A 57 -0.04 1.73 5.01
CA ARG A 57 0.29 2.90 5.83
C ARG A 57 0.91 4.02 4.99
N ASN A 58 1.86 3.67 4.14
CA ASN A 58 2.52 4.64 3.27
C ASN A 58 1.56 5.21 2.22
N ALA A 59 0.64 4.40 1.68
CA ALA A 59 -0.39 4.85 0.74
C ALA A 59 -1.31 5.90 1.38
N ALA A 60 -1.80 5.65 2.60
CA ALA A 60 -2.59 6.62 3.37
C ALA A 60 -1.80 7.90 3.68
N LEU A 61 -0.52 7.77 4.07
CA LEU A 61 0.31 8.95 4.35
C LEU A 61 0.51 9.84 3.12
N ARG A 62 0.53 9.28 1.89
CA ARG A 62 0.60 10.08 0.65
C ARG A 62 -0.63 10.97 0.46
N THR A 63 -1.79 10.56 0.98
CA THR A 63 -3.03 11.36 0.96
C THR A 63 -3.20 12.22 2.21
N GLY A 64 -2.18 12.31 3.07
CA GLY A 64 -2.25 13.07 4.32
C GLY A 64 -2.99 12.35 5.46
N ILE A 65 -3.32 11.06 5.30
CA ILE A 65 -3.98 10.25 6.32
C ILE A 65 -2.93 9.47 7.10
N ALA A 66 -2.81 9.72 8.41
CA ALA A 66 -1.95 8.95 9.28
C ALA A 66 -2.76 7.89 10.04
N PHE A 67 -2.47 6.61 9.81
CA PHE A 67 -2.99 5.56 10.69
C PHE A 67 -2.27 5.62 12.04
N VAL A 68 -2.95 6.13 13.06
CA VAL A 68 -2.54 5.98 14.45
C VAL A 68 -2.79 4.53 14.86
N THR A 69 -1.71 3.77 15.02
CA THR A 69 -1.77 2.49 15.74
C THR A 69 -1.82 2.84 17.22
N PRO A 70 -2.83 2.40 18.00
CA PRO A 70 -2.79 2.56 19.44
C PRO A 70 -1.51 1.91 19.95
N ALA A 71 -0.76 2.62 20.80
CA ALA A 71 0.36 2.02 21.50
C ALA A 71 -0.20 0.85 22.33
N THR A 72 0.36 -0.34 22.18
CA THR A 72 0.11 -1.43 23.11
C THR A 72 0.53 -0.92 24.51
N PRO A 73 -0.34 -1.01 25.53
CA PRO A 73 0.03 -0.62 26.89
C PRO A 73 1.22 -1.44 27.42
#